data_AF-A0A8S9ZF06-F1
#
_entry.id   AF-A0A8S9ZF06-F1
#
_cell.length_a   1.000
_cell.length_b   1.000
_cell.length_c   1.000
_cell.angle_alpha   90.00
_cell.angle_beta   90.00
_cell.angle_gamma   90.00
#
_symmetry.space_group_name_H-M   'P 1'
#
loop_
_entity.id
_entity.type
_entity.pdbx_description
1 polymer ?
#
loop_
_entity_poly.entity_id
_entity_poly.type
_entity_poly.pdbx_seq_one_letter_code
_entity_poly.pdbx_strand_id
1 'polypeptide(L)'
;MVIQMIIGDGEEKMMIFLKVGITNMSFIRPQGDIPRFRSFGHKIDEGNKPHSCRFKLLKFTKEKYLTDGFSNLNYRVESINYGKLYTHIMADVFEEEYNKWKNYIKTIGC
;
A
#
# COMPACT_ATOMS: atom_id res chain seq x y z
N MET A 1 9.42 6.83 -2.86
CA MET A 1 8.80 6.32 -1.63
C MET A 1 7.30 6.47 -1.83
N VAL A 2 6.61 5.39 -2.18
CA VAL A 2 5.16 5.43 -2.50
C VAL A 2 4.43 5.13 -1.20
N ILE A 3 3.83 6.16 -0.61
CA ILE A 3 2.80 5.95 0.41
C ILE A 3 1.50 5.90 -0.39
N GLN A 4 1.11 4.69 -0.80
CA GLN A 4 -0.25 4.44 -1.21
C GLN A 4 -1.02 4.29 0.10
N MET A 5 -2.01 5.14 0.36
CA MET A 5 -2.80 5.02 1.59
C MET A 5 -3.71 3.79 1.47
N ILE A 6 -3.16 2.62 1.80
CA ILE A 6 -3.87 1.36 1.99
C ILE A 6 -3.46 0.85 3.37
N ILE A 7 -4.15 1.34 4.40
CA ILE A 7 -3.86 0.99 5.78
C ILE A 7 -4.38 -0.44 6.03
N GLY A 8 -3.47 -1.40 6.15
CA GLY A 8 -3.66 -2.57 7.02
C GLY A 8 -3.95 -3.93 6.38
N ASP A 9 -4.16 -4.04 5.06
CA ASP A 9 -4.51 -5.32 4.43
C ASP A 9 -3.48 -5.75 3.36
N GLY A 10 -3.24 -7.05 3.23
CA GLY A 10 -2.24 -7.64 2.33
C GLY A 10 -2.40 -7.34 0.83
N GLU A 11 -3.45 -6.60 0.45
CA GLU A 11 -3.79 -6.24 -0.92
C GLU A 11 -2.86 -5.16 -1.51
N GLU A 12 -2.40 -4.20 -0.72
CA GLU A 12 -1.48 -3.14 -1.16
C GLU A 12 -0.22 -3.73 -1.81
N LYS A 13 0.39 -4.70 -1.13
CA LYS A 13 1.60 -5.39 -1.59
C LYS A 13 1.36 -6.08 -2.94
N MET A 14 0.16 -6.62 -3.15
CA MET A 14 -0.23 -7.23 -4.42
C MET A 14 -0.39 -6.18 -5.53
N MET A 15 -0.96 -5.02 -5.22
CA MET A 15 -1.11 -3.93 -6.19
C MET A 15 0.26 -3.42 -6.66
N ILE A 16 1.21 -3.23 -5.74
CA ILE A 16 2.60 -2.85 -6.07
C ILE A 16 3.25 -3.94 -6.93
N PHE A 17 3.06 -5.21 -6.57
CA PHE A 17 3.60 -6.33 -7.34
C PHE A 17 3.13 -6.31 -8.80
N LEU A 18 1.83 -6.09 -9.00
CA LEU A 18 1.26 -5.95 -10.34
C LEU A 18 1.82 -4.75 -11.10
N LYS A 19 1.99 -3.60 -10.46
CA LYS A 19 2.50 -2.38 -11.12
C LYS A 19 3.90 -2.62 -11.70
N VAL A 20 4.77 -3.32 -10.97
CA VAL A 20 6.10 -3.73 -11.48
C VAL A 20 5.97 -4.65 -12.69
N GLY A 21 5.07 -5.64 -12.63
CA GLY A 21 4.84 -6.54 -13.76
C GLY A 21 4.28 -5.84 -15.01
N ILE A 22 3.30 -4.95 -14.85
CA ILE A 22 2.65 -4.21 -15.96
C ILE A 22 3.63 -3.25 -16.65
N THR A 23 4.60 -2.73 -15.91
CA THR A 23 5.62 -1.79 -16.43
C THR A 23 6.84 -2.48 -17.01
N ASN A 24 6.79 -3.82 -17.21
CA ASN A 24 7.92 -4.63 -17.69
C ASN A 24 9.19 -4.49 -16.82
N MET A 25 9.02 -4.22 -15.53
CA MET A 25 10.12 -4.22 -14.57
C MET A 25 10.30 -5.61 -13.96
N SER A 26 11.51 -5.88 -13.45
CA SER A 26 11.85 -7.15 -12.79
C SER A 26 12.15 -6.95 -11.31
N PHE A 27 11.89 -7.98 -10.51
CA PHE A 27 12.28 -8.00 -9.10
C PHE A 27 13.67 -8.60 -8.94
N ILE A 28 14.59 -7.85 -8.35
CA ILE A 28 15.89 -8.36 -7.94
C ILE A 28 15.77 -8.80 -6.48
N ARG A 29 16.17 -10.04 -6.18
CA ARG A 29 16.26 -10.56 -4.81
C ARG A 29 17.67 -11.07 -4.53
N PRO A 30 18.27 -10.72 -3.38
CA PRO A 30 19.53 -11.32 -2.96
C PRO A 30 19.35 -12.81 -2.66
N GLN A 31 20.45 -13.56 -2.72
CA GLN A 31 20.44 -15.01 -2.45
C GLN A 31 19.90 -15.29 -1.04
N GLY A 32 19.10 -16.34 -0.90
CA GLY A 32 18.20 -16.56 0.25
C GLY A 32 18.85 -16.62 1.63
N ASP A 33 20.16 -16.91 1.71
CA ASP A 33 20.87 -17.00 2.99
C ASP A 33 21.31 -15.65 3.57
N ILE A 34 21.35 -14.60 2.75
CA ILE A 34 21.86 -13.28 3.12
C ILE A 34 20.78 -12.40 3.78
N PRO A 35 19.54 -12.28 3.26
CA PRO A 35 18.55 -11.31 3.73
C PRO A 35 17.60 -11.90 4.79
N ARG A 36 18.09 -12.65 5.78
CA ARG A 36 17.21 -13.16 6.84
C ARG A 36 16.80 -12.02 7.76
N PHE A 37 15.50 -11.72 7.80
CA PHE A 37 14.93 -10.72 8.70
C PHE A 37 14.08 -11.41 9.77
N ARG A 38 14.07 -10.81 10.97
CA ARG A 38 13.17 -11.21 12.05
C ARG A 38 12.04 -10.21 12.15
N SER A 39 10.81 -10.64 11.88
CA SER A 39 9.64 -9.83 12.17
C SER A 39 9.46 -9.70 13.69
N PHE A 40 9.08 -8.52 14.15
CA PHE A 40 8.52 -8.38 15.49
C PHE A 40 7.18 -9.13 15.54
N GLY A 41 6.91 -9.77 16.68
CA GLY A 41 5.66 -10.50 16.88
C GLY A 41 4.49 -9.51 16.90
N HIS A 42 3.57 -9.66 15.95
CA HIS A 42 2.30 -8.94 15.93
C HIS A 42 1.18 -9.98 16.12
N LYS A 43 0.02 -9.54 16.63
CA LYS A 43 -1.18 -10.39 16.58
C LYS A 43 -1.47 -10.73 15.12
N ILE A 44 -2.03 -11.92 14.86
CA ILE A 44 -2.42 -12.29 13.49
C ILE A 44 -3.36 -11.21 12.96
N ASP A 45 -2.92 -10.51 11.92
CA ASP A 45 -3.75 -9.50 11.27
C ASP A 45 -4.99 -10.18 10.68
N GLU A 46 -6.18 -9.77 11.11
CA GLU A 46 -7.45 -10.31 10.63
C GLU A 46 -7.62 -10.15 9.10
N GLY A 47 -6.88 -9.20 8.50
CA GLY A 47 -6.78 -8.94 7.06
C GLY A 47 -5.96 -9.96 6.25
N ASN A 48 -5.32 -10.94 6.89
CA ASN A 48 -4.61 -12.04 6.18
C ASN A 48 -5.53 -13.20 5.76
N LYS A 49 -6.85 -13.06 5.92
CA LYS A 49 -7.81 -14.05 5.41
C LYS A 49 -7.77 -14.09 3.87
N PRO A 50 -7.98 -15.26 3.23
CA PRO A 50 -8.06 -15.33 1.77
C PRO A 50 -9.14 -14.39 1.24
N HIS A 51 -8.74 -13.39 0.46
CA HIS A 51 -9.69 -12.44 -0.11
C HIS A 51 -10.33 -13.04 -1.36
N SER A 52 -11.63 -13.32 -1.30
CA SER A 52 -12.43 -13.88 -2.41
C SER A 52 -12.42 -12.99 -3.66
N CYS A 53 -12.14 -11.70 -3.47
CA CYS A 53 -12.25 -10.65 -4.47
C CYS A 53 -10.95 -10.32 -5.21
N ARG A 54 -9.87 -11.05 -4.92
CA ARG A 54 -8.51 -10.77 -5.42
C ARG A 54 -8.46 -10.44 -6.91
N PHE A 55 -9.04 -11.28 -7.78
CA PHE A 55 -8.96 -11.10 -9.23
C PHE A 55 -9.62 -9.80 -9.73
N LYS A 56 -10.71 -9.36 -9.10
CA LYS A 56 -11.36 -8.09 -9.45
C LYS A 56 -10.47 -6.91 -9.10
N LEU A 57 -9.81 -6.96 -7.94
CA LEU A 57 -8.86 -5.94 -7.51
C LEU A 57 -7.61 -5.89 -8.39
N LEU A 58 -7.14 -7.04 -8.89
CA LEU A 58 -6.04 -7.07 -9.86
C LEU A 58 -6.41 -6.33 -11.15
N LYS A 59 -7.61 -6.57 -11.68
CA LYS A 59 -8.12 -5.89 -12.88
C LYS A 59 -8.26 -4.38 -12.63
N PHE A 60 -8.88 -4.01 -11.51
CA PHE A 60 -9.05 -2.61 -11.11
C PHE A 60 -7.71 -1.88 -10.99
N THR A 61 -6.70 -2.51 -10.39
CA THR A 61 -5.35 -1.96 -10.26
C THR A 61 -4.75 -1.64 -11.63
N LYS A 62 -4.91 -2.55 -12.60
CA LYS A 62 -4.43 -2.33 -13.98
C LYS A 62 -5.10 -1.14 -14.67
N GLU A 63 -6.36 -0.83 -14.33
CA GLU A 63 -7.08 0.31 -14.90
C GLU A 63 -6.69 1.63 -14.22
N LYS A 64 -6.41 1.61 -12.91
CA LYS A 64 -6.20 2.82 -12.11
C LYS A 64 -4.74 3.22 -11.87
N TYR A 65 -3.76 2.35 -12.09
CA TYR A 65 -2.37 2.61 -11.66
C TYR A 65 -1.70 3.86 -12.26
N LEU A 66 -2.24 4.37 -13.39
CA LEU A 66 -1.77 5.60 -14.05
C LEU A 66 -2.46 6.86 -13.50
N THR A 67 -3.69 6.74 -13.01
CA THR A 67 -4.50 7.86 -12.55
C THR A 67 -4.46 8.03 -11.03
N ASP A 68 -4.13 6.96 -10.32
CA ASP A 68 -4.16 6.88 -8.86
C ASP A 68 -2.79 6.46 -8.31
N GLY A 69 -2.18 7.30 -7.47
CA GLY A 69 -0.84 7.12 -6.94
C GLY A 69 -0.18 8.43 -6.51
N PHE A 70 1.11 8.59 -6.81
CA PHE A 70 1.88 9.76 -6.36
C PHE A 70 1.44 11.08 -7.01
N SER A 71 0.89 11.02 -8.23
CA SER A 71 0.46 12.21 -8.98
C SER A 71 -0.77 12.91 -8.42
N ASN A 72 -1.59 12.20 -7.63
CA ASN A 72 -2.82 12.70 -7.02
C ASN A 72 -2.83 12.49 -5.50
N LEU A 73 -1.66 12.26 -4.88
CA LEU A 73 -1.55 12.06 -3.44
C LEU A 73 -1.81 13.38 -2.71
N ASN A 74 -2.90 13.42 -1.94
CA ASN A 74 -3.29 14.56 -1.14
C ASN A 74 -2.98 14.31 0.34
N TYR A 75 -2.20 15.18 0.97
CA TYR A 75 -1.88 15.12 2.39
C TYR A 75 -1.41 16.50 2.86
N ARG A 76 -1.54 16.76 4.17
CA ARG A 76 -1.00 17.96 4.82
C ARG A 76 0.05 17.56 5.84
N VAL A 77 1.23 18.17 5.78
CA VAL A 77 2.25 17.98 6.81
C VAL A 77 1.89 18.84 8.02
N GLU A 78 1.65 18.21 9.17
CA GLU A 78 1.33 18.86 10.44
C GLU A 78 2.59 19.29 11.18
N SER A 79 3.60 18.42 11.22
CA SER A 79 4.87 18.75 11.87
C SER A 79 6.03 17.92 11.32
N ILE A 80 7.23 18.50 11.40
CA ILE A 80 8.49 17.83 11.08
C ILE A 80 9.42 18.00 12.27
N ASN A 81 9.79 16.89 12.92
CA ASN A 81 10.71 16.88 14.04
C ASN A 81 11.98 16.12 13.67
N TYR A 82 13.13 16.77 13.81
CA TYR A 82 14.43 16.17 13.56
C TYR A 82 14.97 15.54 14.86
N GLY A 83 14.84 14.23 14.97
CA GLY A 83 15.47 13.45 16.02
C GLY A 83 16.94 13.15 15.67
N LYS A 84 17.71 12.72 16.69
CA LYS A 84 19.13 12.39 16.50
C LYS A 84 19.38 11.24 15.51
N LEU A 85 18.42 10.31 15.39
CA LEU A 85 18.55 9.09 14.58
C LEU A 85 17.47 8.98 13.48
N TYR A 86 16.48 9.87 13.46
CA TYR A 86 15.34 9.79 12.57
C TYR A 86 14.70 11.17 12.38
N THR A 87 13.98 11.33 11.27
CA THR A 87 13.08 12.46 11.07
C THR A 87 11.65 11.97 11.22
N HIS A 88 10.90 12.59 12.11
CA HIS A 88 9.49 12.32 12.30
C HIS A 88 8.68 13.32 11.50
N ILE A 89 7.90 12.83 10.54
CA ILE A 89 6.97 13.63 9.75
C ILE A 89 5.57 13.20 10.16
N MET A 90 4.84 14.10 10.81
CA MET A 90 3.42 13.92 11.08
C MET A 90 2.63 14.49 9.92
N ALA A 91 1.79 13.68 9.29
CA ALA A 91 0.96 14.09 8.16
C ALA A 91 -0.50 13.70 8.39
N ASP A 92 -1.40 14.63 8.09
CA ASP A 92 -2.83 14.41 7.94
C ASP A 92 -3.09 13.93 6.51
N VAL A 93 -3.73 12.77 6.40
CA VAL A 93 -4.03 12.08 5.14
C VAL A 93 -5.53 12.08 4.81
N PHE A 94 -6.30 12.98 5.43
CA PHE A 94 -7.71 13.24 5.15
C PHE A 94 -8.60 11.98 5.18
N GLU A 95 -9.08 11.62 6.38
CA GLU A 95 -9.87 10.41 6.62
C GLU A 95 -11.16 10.30 5.76
N GLU A 96 -11.74 11.43 5.35
CA GLU A 96 -12.90 11.46 4.46
C GLU A 96 -12.60 10.88 3.07
N GLU A 97 -11.44 11.20 2.49
CA GLU A 97 -11.01 10.66 1.20
C GLU A 97 -10.79 9.15 1.29
N TYR A 98 -10.21 8.69 2.40
CA TYR A 98 -10.06 7.26 2.70
C TYR A 98 -11.43 6.56 2.77
N ASN A 99 -12.38 7.11 3.52
CA ASN A 99 -13.70 6.52 3.68
C ASN A 99 -14.46 6.46 2.35
N LYS A 100 -14.33 7.49 1.51
CA LYS A 100 -14.88 7.49 0.15
C LYS A 100 -14.27 6.38 -0.70
N TRP A 101 -12.95 6.22 -0.68
CA TRP A 101 -12.25 5.18 -1.44
C TRP A 101 -12.61 3.78 -0.95
N LYS A 102 -12.68 3.57 0.37
CA LYS A 102 -13.11 2.32 0.99
C LYS A 102 -14.53 1.93 0.60
N ASN A 103 -15.45 2.89 0.59
CA ASN A 103 -16.82 2.65 0.15
C ASN A 103 -16.89 2.36 -1.36
N TYR A 104 -16.10 3.05 -2.17
CA TYR A 104 -16.02 2.78 -3.60
C TYR A 104 -15.54 1.35 -3.88
N ILE A 105 -14.51 0.86 -3.19
CA ILE A 105 -14.05 -0.53 -3.36
C ILE A 105 -15.15 -1.54 -3.02
N LYS A 106 -15.93 -1.29 -1.97
CA LYS A 106 -17.09 -2.15 -1.64
C LYS A 106 -18.11 -2.25 -2.79
N THR A 107 -18.27 -1.17 -3.56
CA THR A 107 -19.19 -1.18 -4.72
C THR A 107 -18.70 -1.99 -5.91
N ILE A 108 -17.40 -2.31 -5.99
CA ILE A 108 -16.80 -3.12 -7.08
C ILE A 108 -17.19 -4.62 -6.94
N GLY A 109 -18.01 -4.95 -5.95
CA GLY A 109 -18.55 -6.28 -5.70
C GLY A 109 -17.61 -7.12 -4.86
N CYS A 110 -17.04 -6.46 -3.85
CA CYS A 110 -16.30 -6.90 -2.66
C CYS A 110 -16.96 -6.50 -1.29
#